data_AF-A0A4R3MXP3-F1
#
_entry.id   AF-A0A4R3MXP3-F1
#
_cell.length_a   1.000
_cell.length_b   1.000
_cell.length_c   1.000
_cell.angle_alpha   90.00
_cell.angle_beta   90.00
_cell.angle_gamma   90.00
#
_symmetry.space_group_name_H-M   'P 1'
#
loop_
_entity.id
_entity.type
_entity.pdbx_description
1 polymer ?
#
loop_
_entity_poly.entity_id
_entity_poly.type
_entity_poly.pdbx_seq_one_letter_code
_entity_poly.pdbx_strand_id
1 'polypeptide(L)' 'MFFNNGIQKEFNRAVFDQMPRKDQDEMLQQIYDSGYSVKDIAKFLNMNSQTLYSRINAHRGRGAQLNPAN' A
#
# COMPACT_ATOMS: atom_id res chain seq x y z
N MET A 1 -5.79 26.06 -1.58
CA MET A 1 -4.31 26.02 -1.69
C MET A 1 -3.95 24.81 -2.54
N PHE A 2 -3.60 25.05 -3.79
CA PHE A 2 -3.20 24.06 -4.80
C PHE A 2 -1.77 24.42 -5.24
N PHE A 3 -0.98 23.49 -5.78
CA PHE A 3 0.41 23.66 -6.30
C PHE A 3 1.61 23.26 -5.40
N ASN A 4 1.60 22.08 -4.78
CA ASN A 4 2.87 21.39 -4.44
C ASN A 4 2.88 19.86 -4.65
N ASN A 5 1.77 19.26 -5.13
CA ASN A 5 1.59 17.80 -5.13
C ASN A 5 1.87 17.12 -6.48
N GLY A 6 2.13 17.86 -7.57
CA GLY A 6 2.30 17.29 -8.91
C GLY A 6 3.64 16.58 -9.07
N ILE A 7 4.74 17.34 -8.98
CA ILE A 7 6.10 16.82 -9.18
C ILE A 7 6.47 15.76 -8.13
N GLN A 8 6.09 15.96 -6.87
CA GLN A 8 6.36 14.99 -5.81
C GLN A 8 5.66 13.65 -6.06
N LYS A 9 4.42 13.67 -6.54
CA LYS A 9 3.67 12.45 -6.87
C LYS A 9 4.33 11.70 -8.04
N GLU A 10 4.70 12.41 -9.10
CA GLU A 10 5.38 11.81 -10.25
C GLU A 10 6.75 11.24 -9.88
N PHE A 11 7.53 11.95 -9.05
CA PHE A 11 8.79 11.45 -8.54
C PHE A 11 8.61 10.18 -7.69
N ASN A 12 7.69 10.20 -6.72
CA ASN A 12 7.43 9.05 -5.86
C ASN A 12 6.97 7.83 -6.67
N ARG A 13 6.16 8.06 -7.72
CA ARG A 13 5.77 7.00 -8.66
C ARG A 13 6.97 6.48 -9.45
N ALA A 14 7.79 7.36 -10.02
CA ALA A 14 8.96 6.97 -10.79
C ALA A 14 9.96 6.15 -9.94
N VAL A 15 10.19 6.57 -8.70
CA VAL A 15 11.02 5.81 -7.75
C VAL A 15 10.38 4.45 -7.46
N PHE A 16 9.08 4.42 -7.17
CA PHE A 16 8.35 3.18 -6.93
C PHE A 16 8.45 2.19 -8.09
N ASP A 17 8.23 2.66 -9.31
CA ASP A 17 8.24 1.84 -10.53
C ASP A 17 9.64 1.29 -10.85
N GLN A 18 10.72 1.94 -10.39
CA GLN A 18 12.10 1.48 -10.56
C GLN A 18 12.55 0.45 -9.50
N MET A 19 11.84 0.33 -8.39
CA MET A 19 12.18 -0.64 -7.35
C MET A 19 11.91 -2.08 -7.80
N PRO A 20 12.70 -3.06 -7.35
CA PRO A 20 12.37 -4.48 -7.50
C PRO A 20 10.97 -4.79 -6.96
N ARG A 21 10.30 -5.77 -7.58
CA ARG A 21 8.91 -6.09 -7.22
C ARG A 21 8.72 -6.41 -5.74
N LYS A 22 9.68 -7.14 -5.15
CA LYS A 22 9.68 -7.50 -3.73
C LYS A 22 9.69 -6.25 -2.85
N ASP A 23 10.59 -5.32 -3.12
CA ASP A 23 10.76 -4.08 -2.35
C ASP A 23 9.53 -3.17 -2.48
N GLN A 24 8.91 -3.15 -3.67
CA GLN A 24 7.63 -2.46 -3.86
C GLN A 24 6.54 -3.07 -2.95
N ASP A 25 6.44 -4.40 -2.89
CA ASP A 25 5.42 -5.08 -2.07
C ASP A 25 5.67 -4.84 -0.57
N GLU A 26 6.93 -4.85 -0.13
CA GLU A 26 7.32 -4.50 1.25
C GLU A 26 6.95 -3.05 1.59
N MET A 27 7.23 -2.09 0.71
CA MET A 27 6.87 -0.68 0.92
C MET A 27 5.36 -0.50 1.00
N LEU A 28 4.60 -1.14 0.10
CA LEU A 28 3.13 -1.10 0.11
C LEU A 28 2.55 -1.68 1.42
N GLN A 29 3.13 -2.78 1.90
CA GLN A 29 2.75 -3.40 3.16
C GLN A 29 3.04 -2.46 4.33
N GLN A 30 4.22 -1.83 4.38
CA GLN A 30 4.58 -0.90 5.44
C GLN A 30 3.64 0.32 5.50
N ILE A 31 3.26 0.88 4.35
CA ILE A 31 2.33 2.02 4.29
C ILE A 31 0.93 1.59 4.76
N TYR A 32 0.49 0.38 4.41
CA TYR A 32 -0.77 -0.16 4.92
C TYR A 32 -0.71 -0.38 6.43
N ASP A 33 0.37 -0.97 6.95
CA ASP A 33 0.57 -1.24 8.36
C ASP A 33 0.68 0.05 9.20
N SER A 34 1.10 1.17 8.60
CA SER A 34 1.08 2.48 9.25
C SER A 34 -0.31 3.13 9.31
N GLY A 35 -1.36 2.43 8.86
CA GLY A 35 -2.77 2.83 9.01
C GLY A 35 -3.38 3.50 7.77
N TYR A 36 -2.67 3.59 6.64
CA TYR A 36 -3.27 4.09 5.41
C TYR A 36 -4.17 3.04 4.77
N SER A 37 -5.34 3.47 4.28
CA SER A 37 -6.25 2.56 3.61
C SER A 37 -5.73 2.16 2.24
N VAL A 38 -6.08 0.95 1.79
CA VAL A 38 -5.79 0.47 0.43
C VAL A 38 -6.25 1.47 -0.64
N LYS A 39 -7.39 2.14 -0.43
CA LYS A 39 -7.92 3.13 -1.38
C LYS A 39 -7.02 4.37 -1.47
N ASP A 40 -6.49 4.84 -0.35
CA ASP A 40 -5.63 6.02 -0.32
C ASP A 40 -4.28 5.76 -0.97
N ILE A 41 -3.67 4.61 -0.64
CA ILE A 41 -2.40 4.17 -1.24
C ILE A 41 -2.58 3.98 -2.75
N ALA A 42 -3.67 3.33 -3.17
CA ALA A 42 -3.97 3.10 -4.57
C ALA A 42 -4.15 4.43 -5.35
N LYS A 43 -4.85 5.40 -4.76
CA LYS A 43 -5.03 6.74 -5.32
C LYS A 43 -3.71 7.51 -5.41
N PHE A 44 -2.86 7.40 -4.39
CA PHE A 44 -1.57 8.07 -4.33
C PHE A 44 -0.63 7.58 -5.43
N LEU A 45 -0.49 6.27 -5.58
CA LEU A 45 0.36 5.66 -6.60
C LEU A 45 -0.31 5.58 -7.98
N ASN A 46 -1.58 5.96 -8.08
CA ASN A 46 -2.40 5.82 -9.29
C ASN A 46 -2.33 4.37 -9.83
N MET A 47 -2.66 3.43 -8.94
CA MET A 47 -2.75 1.99 -9.19
C MET A 47 -4.16 1.49 -8.90
N ASN A 48 -4.53 0.34 -9.47
CA ASN A 48 -5.82 -0.28 -9.20
C ASN A 48 -5.83 -0.85 -7.77
N SER A 49 -6.87 -0.54 -6.99
CA SER A 49 -7.01 -1.04 -5.61
C SER A 49 -7.06 -2.57 -5.53
N GLN A 50 -7.63 -3.26 -6.52
CA GLN A 50 -7.62 -4.73 -6.58
C GLN A 50 -6.21 -5.28 -6.74
N THR A 51 -5.38 -4.62 -7.56
CA THR A 51 -3.96 -4.94 -7.68
C THR A 51 -3.23 -4.69 -6.37
N LEU A 52 -3.61 -3.67 -5.60
CA LEU A 52 -3.01 -3.46 -4.29
C LEU A 52 -3.43 -4.55 -3.30
N TYR A 53 -4.70 -4.92 -3.26
CA TYR A 53 -5.20 -6.02 -2.41
C TYR A 53 -4.49 -7.36 -2.66
N SER A 54 -4.05 -7.66 -3.89
CA SER A 54 -3.30 -8.87 -4.20
C SER A 54 -1.81 -8.81 -3.84
N ARG A 55 -1.29 -7.62 -3.51
CA ARG A 55 0.13 -7.37 -3.20
C ARG A 55 0.41 -7.25 -1.71
N ILE A 56 -0.59 -6.85 -0.92
CA ILE A 56 -0.45 -6.65 0.52
C ILE A 56 -1.37 -7.60 1.28
N ASN A 57 -0.99 -7.90 2.52
CA ASN A 57 -1.77 -8.71 3.44
C ASN A 57 -2.90 -7.87 4.08
N ALA A 58 -3.85 -7.40 3.28
CA ALA A 58 -4.99 -6.57 3.71
C ALA A 58 -6.03 -7.30 4.60
N HIS A 59 -5.70 -8.49 5.11
CA HIS A 59 -6.64 -9.43 5.70
C HIS A 59 -6.28 -9.97 7.10
N ARG A 60 -5.41 -9.32 7.90
CA ARG A 60 -5.34 -9.61 9.35
C ARG A 60 -6.44 -8.89 10.17
N GLY A 61 -7.61 -8.73 9.56
CA GLY A 61 -8.88 -8.34 10.18
C GLY A 61 -10.00 -9.37 9.97
N ARG A 62 -9.71 -10.54 9.38
CA ARG A 62 -10.35 -11.78 9.85
C ARG A 62 -9.30 -12.37 10.77
N GLY A 63 -9.61 -12.40 12.06
CA GLY A 63 -8.63 -12.69 13.09
C GLY A 63 -7.76 -13.89 12.71
N ALA A 64 -6.52 -13.89 13.19
CA ALA A 64 -6.11 -15.13 13.82
C ALA A 64 -7.32 -15.57 14.65
N GLN A 65 -7.92 -16.72 14.32
CA GLN A 65 -8.62 -17.45 15.35
C GLN A 65 -7.55 -17.64 16.41
N LEU A 66 -7.53 -16.73 17.39
CA LEU A 66 -7.16 -17.05 18.74
C LEU A 66 -8.14 -18.17 19.06
N ASN A 67 -7.73 -19.39 18.76
CA ASN A 67 -8.33 -20.56 19.33
C ASN A 67 -7.93 -20.45 20.81
N PRO A 68 -8.83 -20.12 21.75
CA PRO A 68 -8.52 -20.37 23.15
C PRO A 68 -8.50 -21.89 23.27
N ALA A 69 -7.32 -22.47 23.04
CA ALA A 69 -7.09 -23.85 23.39
C ALA A 69 -7.16 -23.92 24.93
N ASN A 70 -8.24 -24.59 25.37
CA ASN A 70 -8.62 -25.03 26.72
C ASN A 70 -7.54 -25.00 27.79
#